data_AF-A0A7X1N958-F1
#
_entry.id   AF-A0A7X1N958-F1
#
_cell.length_a   1.000
_cell.length_b   1.000
_cell.length_c   1.000
_cell.angle_alpha   90.00
_cell.angle_beta   90.00
_cell.angle_gamma   90.00
#
_symmetry.space_group_name_H-M   'P 1'
#
loop_
_entity.id
_entity.type
_entity.pdbx_description
1 polymer ?
#
loop_
_entity_poly.entity_id
_entity_poly.type
_entity_poly.pdbx_seq_one_letter_code
_entity_poly.pdbx_strand_id
1 'polypeptide(L)'
;MQNPKAVTATPIQTPPMPPRLGEEILRVKDVCRGFNKTQGELLVLDDANLSLREGEIVGLLGRSGSGKSTLLRIIAGLIEPTDGEVTYMGKPLKGPAEGVAMVFQTFALFPWLTVLQNVEAGLEALGVGARERRERALAAIDLIGLDGFENAYPRELSGGMRQRVGFARALVVDPTLLLMDEPFSALDVLTAETLRTDLLDLWTQGRMPIKSVLIVTHNIEEAVFMCDRILVLSSNPGRVIAEIKVPFKHPRNRLDPAFRRLVDDIYAKMTARQKDETTKKGLELHSWLPHVSTNLMAGLIEMLAAAPYHGRADMPEIARSLHLEVDDLFPVAEVLQHLGFADVREGDIFLTPPARVFAEFGTQERKMMFAEHLLRHVPLAARIKKVLNERPGHRAPRVRFEQELEDFLSDSAAEETLDAVINWGRYAEIFSYNDQTEIFSLEDVES
;
A
#
# COMPACT_ATOMS: atom_id res chain seq x y z
N MET A 1 -18.73 51.28 53.94
CA MET A 1 -17.46 50.50 53.94
C MET A 1 -17.81 49.02 53.97
N GLN A 2 -17.86 48.36 52.81
CA GLN A 2 -18.11 46.93 52.67
C GLN A 2 -16.91 46.31 51.95
N ASN A 3 -16.34 45.26 52.54
CA ASN A 3 -15.21 44.49 52.03
C ASN A 3 -15.52 43.85 50.67
N PRO A 4 -14.58 43.86 49.70
CA PRO A 4 -14.71 43.08 48.48
C PRO A 4 -14.39 41.59 48.76
N LYS A 5 -15.26 40.71 48.26
CA LYS A 5 -15.13 39.25 48.35
C LYS A 5 -13.89 38.76 47.58
N ALA A 6 -13.07 37.95 48.24
CA ALA A 6 -11.97 37.23 47.65
C ALA A 6 -12.49 36.20 46.63
N VAL A 7 -11.96 36.27 45.41
CA VAL A 7 -12.18 35.29 44.35
C VAL A 7 -11.21 34.13 44.58
N THR A 8 -11.73 32.97 44.97
CA THR A 8 -10.98 31.72 45.05
C THR A 8 -10.59 31.27 43.65
N ALA A 9 -9.29 31.26 43.36
CA ALA A 9 -8.74 30.75 42.12
C ALA A 9 -8.90 29.22 42.05
N THR A 10 -9.56 28.74 40.99
CA THR A 10 -9.68 27.33 40.64
C THR A 10 -8.29 26.74 40.37
N PRO A 11 -7.93 25.56 40.90
CA PRO A 11 -6.64 24.96 40.63
C PRO A 11 -6.49 24.64 39.14
N ILE A 12 -5.38 25.09 38.56
CA ILE A 12 -4.97 24.82 37.18
C ILE A 12 -4.85 23.29 37.04
N GLN A 13 -5.74 22.68 36.27
CA GLN A 13 -5.63 21.28 35.90
C GLN A 13 -4.37 21.10 35.06
N THR A 14 -3.40 20.35 35.60
CA THR A 14 -2.27 19.83 34.84
C THR A 14 -2.77 19.10 33.60
N PRO A 15 -2.19 19.35 32.40
CA PRO A 15 -2.59 18.65 31.20
C PRO A 15 -2.38 17.13 31.39
N PRO A 16 -3.29 16.28 30.89
CA PRO A 16 -3.20 14.84 31.07
C PRO A 16 -1.92 14.32 30.42
N MET A 17 -1.07 13.68 31.22
CA MET A 17 0.14 12.98 30.80
C MET A 17 -0.19 12.02 29.65
N PRO A 18 0.63 11.93 28.58
CA PRO A 18 0.43 10.93 27.54
C PRO A 18 0.46 9.51 28.15
N PRO A 19 -0.30 8.54 27.61
CA PRO A 19 -0.24 7.16 28.09
C PRO A 19 1.21 6.67 28.03
N ARG A 20 1.68 6.04 29.13
CA ARG A 20 3.00 5.43 29.16
C ARG A 20 2.95 4.19 28.27
N LEU A 21 3.70 4.20 27.17
CA LEU A 21 3.94 3.00 26.38
C LEU A 21 4.44 1.89 27.32
N GLY A 22 3.86 0.69 27.20
CA GLY A 22 4.20 -0.44 28.05
C GLY A 22 5.51 -1.11 27.63
N GLU A 23 5.66 -2.38 27.99
CA GLU A 23 6.86 -3.15 27.67
C GLU A 23 7.03 -3.36 26.16
N GLU A 24 8.26 -3.64 25.73
CA GLU A 24 8.55 -3.96 24.34
C GLU A 24 8.05 -5.38 24.03
N ILE A 25 7.10 -5.47 23.10
CA ILE A 25 6.47 -6.73 22.67
C ILE A 25 7.28 -7.37 21.55
N LEU A 26 7.80 -6.57 20.62
CA LEU A 26 8.51 -7.05 19.45
C LEU A 26 9.73 -6.17 19.17
N ARG A 27 10.84 -6.81 18.83
CA ARG A 27 12.04 -6.17 18.30
C ARG A 27 12.51 -6.92 17.07
N VAL A 28 12.73 -6.19 15.99
CA VAL A 28 13.38 -6.65 14.77
C VAL A 28 14.68 -5.89 14.67
N LYS A 29 15.79 -6.62 14.55
CA LYS A 29 17.12 -6.03 14.54
C LYS A 29 17.95 -6.57 13.39
N ASP A 30 18.50 -5.65 12.60
CA ASP A 30 19.41 -5.91 11.48
C ASP A 30 18.89 -7.00 10.52
N VAL A 31 17.56 -7.06 10.30
CA VAL A 31 16.96 -8.15 9.53
C VAL A 31 17.19 -7.96 8.04
N CYS A 32 17.77 -9.00 7.43
CA CYS A 32 18.01 -9.10 6.00
C CYS A 32 17.22 -10.27 5.41
N ARG A 33 16.76 -10.11 4.16
CA ARG A 33 16.14 -11.19 3.40
C ARG A 33 16.43 -11.03 1.92
N GLY A 34 17.09 -12.02 1.34
CA GLY A 34 17.35 -12.11 -0.09
C GLY A 34 16.66 -13.32 -0.75
N PHE A 35 16.49 -13.26 -2.07
CA PHE A 35 16.19 -14.43 -2.89
C PHE A 35 17.40 -14.77 -3.75
N ASN A 36 17.81 -16.04 -3.73
CA ASN A 36 18.86 -16.56 -4.62
C ASN A 36 18.33 -16.63 -6.05
N LYS A 37 18.83 -15.77 -6.94
CA LYS A 37 18.65 -15.89 -8.39
C LYS A 37 19.93 -16.38 -9.06
N THR A 38 19.78 -16.93 -10.27
CA THR A 38 20.86 -17.51 -11.09
C THR A 38 22.02 -16.55 -11.41
N GLN A 39 21.84 -15.24 -11.21
CA GLN A 39 22.88 -14.20 -11.44
C GLN A 39 23.21 -13.32 -10.22
N GLY A 40 22.71 -13.63 -9.02
CA GLY A 40 23.02 -12.86 -7.80
C GLY A 40 21.90 -12.90 -6.74
N GLU A 41 22.21 -12.48 -5.52
CA GLU A 41 21.24 -12.39 -4.43
C GLU A 41 20.50 -11.03 -4.51
N LEU A 42 19.18 -11.06 -4.79
CA LEU A 42 18.36 -9.84 -4.75
C LEU A 42 17.85 -9.66 -3.32
N LEU A 43 18.37 -8.64 -2.63
CA LEU A 43 17.92 -8.28 -1.29
C LEU A 43 16.56 -7.59 -1.34
N VAL A 44 15.57 -8.19 -0.69
CA VAL A 44 14.23 -7.64 -0.47
C VAL A 44 14.23 -6.77 0.78
N LEU A 45 14.90 -7.22 1.83
CA LEU A 45 15.12 -6.48 3.07
C LEU A 45 16.62 -6.42 3.35
N ASP A 46 17.07 -5.26 3.78
CA ASP A 46 18.47 -5.00 4.12
C ASP A 46 18.49 -4.10 5.35
N ASP A 47 19.05 -4.58 6.46
CA ASP A 47 19.15 -3.83 7.72
C ASP A 47 17.81 -3.27 8.23
N ALA A 48 16.76 -4.11 8.19
CA ALA A 48 15.44 -3.72 8.68
C ALA A 48 15.39 -3.74 10.22
N ASN A 49 15.14 -2.57 10.81
CA ASN A 49 15.10 -2.36 12.25
C ASN A 49 13.76 -1.76 12.68
N LEU A 50 13.05 -2.40 13.62
CA LEU A 50 11.86 -1.83 14.24
C LEU A 50 11.62 -2.35 15.65
N SER A 51 10.84 -1.61 16.43
CA SER A 51 10.40 -2.01 17.75
C SER A 51 8.94 -1.64 17.98
N LEU A 52 8.20 -2.54 18.61
CA LEU A 52 6.80 -2.38 18.97
C LEU A 52 6.61 -2.55 20.46
N ARG A 53 5.81 -1.68 21.07
CA ARG A 53 5.49 -1.65 22.50
C ARG A 53 4.02 -1.91 22.73
N GLU A 54 3.70 -2.28 23.95
CA GLU A 54 2.31 -2.41 24.39
C GLU A 54 1.59 -1.06 24.38
N GLY A 55 0.36 -1.08 23.86
CA GLY A 55 -0.56 0.06 23.81
C GLY A 55 -0.38 1.01 22.62
N GLU A 56 0.39 0.64 21.60
CA GLU A 56 0.52 1.42 20.36
C GLU A 56 0.04 0.66 19.11
N ILE A 57 -0.46 1.43 18.16
CA ILE A 57 -0.64 1.03 16.76
C ILE A 57 0.55 1.58 15.97
N VAL A 58 1.34 0.72 15.35
CA VAL A 58 2.45 1.12 14.47
C VAL A 58 2.08 0.82 13.02
N GLY A 59 2.25 1.82 12.15
CA GLY A 59 2.07 1.69 10.72
C GLY A 59 3.40 1.47 10.02
N LEU A 60 3.51 0.43 9.20
CA LEU A 60 4.61 0.26 8.25
C LEU A 60 4.14 0.76 6.88
N LEU A 61 4.66 1.92 6.49
CA LEU A 61 4.29 2.66 5.29
C LEU A 61 5.39 2.53 4.24
N GLY A 62 5.02 2.27 2.98
CA GLY A 62 5.99 2.20 1.89
C GLY A 62 5.33 1.82 0.57
N ARG A 63 6.02 2.04 -0.54
CA ARG A 63 5.52 1.75 -1.89
C ARG A 63 5.25 0.26 -2.09
N SER A 64 4.52 -0.10 -3.15
CA SER A 64 4.42 -1.49 -3.58
C SER A 64 5.82 -2.09 -3.81
N GLY A 65 6.01 -3.36 -3.48
CA GLY A 65 7.29 -4.04 -3.62
C GLY A 65 8.39 -3.66 -2.62
N SER A 66 8.14 -2.77 -1.64
CA SER A 66 9.18 -2.36 -0.67
C SER A 66 9.56 -3.41 0.37
N GLY A 67 8.94 -4.60 0.35
CA GLY A 67 9.21 -5.68 1.30
C GLY A 67 8.34 -5.69 2.56
N LYS A 68 7.30 -4.85 2.65
CA LYS A 68 6.40 -4.74 3.84
C LYS A 68 5.78 -6.08 4.24
N SER A 69 5.13 -6.77 3.31
CA SER A 69 4.50 -8.07 3.56
C SER A 69 5.53 -9.16 3.87
N THR A 70 6.74 -9.08 3.31
CA THR A 70 7.85 -9.98 3.65
C THR A 70 8.29 -9.77 5.10
N LEU A 71 8.46 -8.51 5.52
CA LEU A 71 8.80 -8.17 6.90
C LEU A 71 7.69 -8.61 7.87
N LEU A 72 6.43 -8.40 7.51
CA LEU A 72 5.29 -8.82 8.32
C LEU A 72 5.23 -10.34 8.49
N ARG A 73 5.51 -11.12 7.43
CA ARG A 73 5.60 -12.59 7.50
C ARG A 73 6.79 -13.07 8.32
N ILE A 74 7.91 -12.36 8.30
CA ILE A 74 9.05 -12.62 9.20
C ILE A 74 8.66 -12.40 10.66
N ILE A 75 7.98 -11.29 10.95
CA ILE A 75 7.47 -10.98 12.29
C ILE A 75 6.43 -12.02 12.77
N ALA A 76 5.60 -12.52 11.85
CA ALA A 76 4.65 -13.60 12.13
C ALA A 76 5.33 -14.97 12.34
N GLY A 77 6.64 -15.10 12.06
CA GLY A 77 7.37 -16.36 12.13
C GLY A 77 7.04 -17.33 10.99
N LEU A 78 6.43 -16.84 9.91
CA LEU A 78 6.07 -17.63 8.72
C LEU A 78 7.24 -17.78 7.74
N ILE A 79 8.19 -16.84 7.77
CA ILE A 79 9.40 -16.83 6.94
C ILE A 79 10.59 -16.53 7.85
N GLU A 80 11.67 -17.30 7.74
CA GLU A 80 12.91 -17.00 8.46
C GLU A 80 13.70 -15.89 7.74
N PRO A 81 14.29 -14.92 8.46
CA PRO A 81 15.20 -13.97 7.84
C PRO A 81 16.49 -14.66 7.37
N THR A 82 17.19 -14.08 6.38
CA THR A 82 18.51 -14.58 5.95
C THR A 82 19.58 -14.23 6.99
N ASP A 83 19.48 -13.04 7.58
CA ASP A 83 20.35 -12.57 8.66
C ASP A 83 19.55 -11.65 9.61
N GLY A 84 20.11 -11.36 10.78
CA GLY A 84 19.46 -10.57 11.83
C GLY A 84 18.59 -11.41 12.78
N GLU A 85 17.95 -10.73 13.72
CA GLU A 85 17.17 -11.39 14.77
C GLU A 85 15.81 -10.72 15.00
N VAL A 86 14.80 -11.55 15.25
CA VAL A 86 13.48 -11.12 15.70
C VAL A 86 13.25 -11.65 17.11
N THR A 87 12.91 -10.77 18.03
CA THR A 87 12.58 -11.10 19.42
C THR A 87 11.13 -10.73 19.69
N TYR A 88 10.36 -11.68 20.22
CA TYR A 88 8.97 -11.50 20.62
C TYR A 88 8.83 -11.83 22.11
N MET A 89 8.28 -10.90 22.89
CA MET A 89 8.13 -11.00 24.35
C MET A 89 9.44 -11.40 25.06
N GLY A 90 10.54 -10.80 24.63
CA GLY A 90 11.89 -11.06 25.17
C GLY A 90 12.53 -12.39 24.75
N LYS A 91 11.91 -13.18 23.87
CA LYS A 91 12.43 -14.46 23.38
C LYS A 91 12.71 -14.43 21.87
N PRO A 92 13.79 -15.05 21.38
CA PRO A 92 14.01 -15.19 19.94
C PRO A 92 12.86 -15.92 19.25
N LEU A 93 12.39 -15.37 18.12
CA LEU A 93 11.35 -15.95 17.29
C LEU A 93 11.97 -17.07 16.44
N LYS A 94 11.44 -18.29 16.55
CA LYS A 94 11.94 -19.50 15.84
C LYS A 94 10.88 -20.16 14.95
N GLY A 95 9.84 -19.41 14.59
CA GLY A 95 8.66 -19.90 13.90
C GLY A 95 7.39 -19.17 14.36
N PRO A 96 6.20 -19.62 13.96
CA PRO A 96 4.94 -18.99 14.34
C PRO A 96 4.78 -18.94 15.86
N ALA A 97 4.64 -17.73 16.41
CA ALA A 97 4.54 -17.52 17.85
C ALA A 97 3.09 -17.53 18.33
N GLU A 98 2.87 -18.11 19.52
CA GLU A 98 1.60 -17.98 20.23
C GLU A 98 1.28 -16.52 20.54
N GLY A 99 0.00 -16.16 20.39
CA GLY A 99 -0.46 -14.79 20.61
C GLY A 99 -0.13 -13.81 19.48
N VAL A 100 0.37 -14.27 18.33
CA VAL A 100 0.44 -13.46 17.11
C VAL A 100 -0.69 -13.88 16.17
N ALA A 101 -1.56 -12.93 15.80
CA ALA A 101 -2.61 -13.15 14.80
C ALA A 101 -2.37 -12.26 13.59
N MET A 102 -2.72 -12.76 12.40
CA MET A 102 -2.54 -12.04 11.14
C MET A 102 -3.86 -11.90 10.38
N VAL A 103 -4.11 -10.69 9.90
CA VAL A 103 -5.17 -10.37 8.94
C VAL A 103 -4.50 -10.13 7.59
N PHE A 104 -4.92 -10.87 6.58
CA PHE A 104 -4.32 -10.83 5.25
C PHE A 104 -5.05 -9.82 4.33
N GLN A 105 -4.35 -9.38 3.29
CA GLN A 105 -4.88 -8.52 2.24
C GLN A 105 -6.02 -9.20 1.47
N THR A 106 -5.83 -10.48 1.11
CA THR A 106 -6.94 -11.31 0.65
C THR A 106 -7.72 -11.80 1.89
N PHE A 107 -9.06 -11.80 1.84
CA PHE A 107 -9.90 -12.18 2.99
C PHE A 107 -9.47 -13.53 3.64
N ALA A 108 -8.85 -14.41 2.84
CA ALA A 108 -8.25 -15.68 3.26
C ALA A 108 -9.20 -16.53 4.11
N LEU A 109 -10.51 -16.46 3.85
CA LEU A 109 -11.55 -17.25 4.48
C LEU A 109 -11.66 -18.61 3.79
N PHE A 110 -12.00 -19.65 4.54
CA PHE A 110 -12.32 -20.96 3.99
C PHE A 110 -13.71 -20.90 3.33
N PRO A 111 -13.81 -21.02 1.99
CA PRO A 111 -15.07 -20.78 1.27
C PRO A 111 -16.14 -21.85 1.52
N TRP A 112 -15.74 -23.03 2.00
CA TRP A 112 -16.63 -24.15 2.35
C TRP A 112 -17.04 -24.17 3.83
N LEU A 113 -16.55 -23.24 4.65
CA LEU A 113 -16.94 -23.09 6.05
C LEU A 113 -17.89 -21.90 6.20
N THR A 114 -18.81 -21.98 7.16
CA THR A 114 -19.65 -20.83 7.54
C THR A 114 -18.82 -19.75 8.26
N VAL A 115 -19.41 -18.57 8.51
CA VAL A 115 -18.80 -17.52 9.35
C VAL A 115 -18.37 -18.07 10.70
N LEU A 116 -19.27 -18.76 11.41
CA LEU A 116 -18.97 -19.36 12.70
C LEU A 116 -17.77 -20.31 12.61
N GLN A 117 -17.79 -21.22 11.64
CA GLN A 117 -16.72 -22.21 11.45
C GLN A 117 -15.37 -21.55 11.07
N ASN A 118 -15.39 -20.47 10.29
CA ASN A 118 -14.19 -19.70 9.97
C ASN A 118 -13.55 -19.07 11.21
N VAL A 119 -14.38 -18.51 12.10
CA VAL A 119 -13.90 -17.91 13.37
C VAL A 119 -13.43 -19.01 14.33
N GLU A 120 -14.14 -20.13 14.39
CA GLU A 120 -13.78 -21.28 15.22
C GLU A 120 -12.44 -21.95 14.83
N ALA A 121 -12.02 -21.84 13.57
CA ALA A 121 -10.86 -22.57 13.03
C ALA A 121 -9.55 -22.33 13.82
N GLY A 122 -9.29 -21.09 14.25
CA GLY A 122 -8.09 -20.77 15.04
C GLY A 122 -8.11 -21.42 16.42
N LEU A 123 -9.26 -21.41 17.10
CA LEU A 123 -9.46 -22.06 18.40
C LEU A 123 -9.40 -23.59 18.29
N GLU A 124 -9.89 -24.15 17.19
CA GLU A 124 -9.78 -25.58 16.91
C GLU A 124 -8.32 -26.02 16.78
N ALA A 125 -7.51 -25.27 16.05
CA ALA A 125 -6.08 -25.53 15.91
C ALA A 125 -5.32 -25.46 17.25
N LEU A 126 -5.79 -24.64 18.18
CA LEU A 126 -5.29 -24.54 19.56
C LEU A 126 -5.83 -25.63 20.50
N GLY A 127 -6.69 -26.53 20.00
CA GLY A 127 -7.25 -27.63 20.79
C GLY A 127 -8.37 -27.22 21.75
N VAL A 128 -8.98 -26.04 21.56
CA VAL A 128 -10.08 -25.56 22.41
C VAL A 128 -11.33 -26.43 22.19
N GLY A 129 -11.94 -26.86 23.30
CA GLY A 129 -13.12 -27.72 23.29
C GLY A 129 -14.32 -27.07 22.57
N ALA A 130 -15.12 -27.88 21.86
CA ALA A 130 -16.16 -27.39 20.97
C ALA A 130 -17.16 -26.41 21.61
N ARG A 131 -17.55 -26.62 22.87
CA ARG A 131 -18.49 -25.74 23.58
C ARG A 131 -17.90 -24.35 23.81
N GLU A 132 -16.69 -24.29 24.36
CA GLU A 132 -15.97 -23.03 24.63
C GLU A 132 -15.63 -22.31 23.32
N ARG A 133 -15.18 -23.07 22.32
CA ARG A 133 -14.87 -22.56 20.99
C ARG A 133 -16.07 -21.83 20.37
N ARG A 134 -17.25 -22.45 20.41
CA ARG A 134 -18.48 -21.86 19.89
C ARG A 134 -18.88 -20.59 20.64
N GLU A 135 -18.79 -20.62 21.97
CA GLU A 135 -19.12 -19.48 22.83
C GLU A 135 -18.21 -18.27 22.52
N ARG A 136 -16.90 -18.49 22.43
CA ARG A 136 -15.92 -17.46 22.07
C ARG A 136 -16.12 -16.94 20.64
N ALA A 137 -16.37 -17.83 19.68
CA ALA A 137 -16.58 -17.43 18.29
C ALA A 137 -17.83 -16.57 18.13
N LEU A 138 -18.94 -16.90 18.81
CA LEU A 138 -20.15 -16.06 18.80
C LEU A 138 -19.89 -14.68 19.41
N ALA A 139 -19.19 -14.61 20.54
CA ALA A 139 -18.84 -13.32 21.15
C ALA A 139 -17.94 -12.47 20.25
N ALA A 140 -17.01 -13.10 19.52
CA ALA A 140 -16.15 -12.40 18.57
C ALA A 140 -16.93 -11.90 17.35
N ILE A 141 -17.95 -12.64 16.89
CA ILE A 141 -18.84 -12.23 15.77
C ILE A 141 -19.71 -11.03 16.16
N ASP A 142 -20.28 -11.04 17.36
CA ASP A 142 -21.03 -9.91 17.93
C ASP A 142 -20.14 -8.67 18.07
N LEU A 143 -18.91 -8.84 18.56
CA LEU A 143 -17.95 -7.74 18.72
C LEU A 143 -17.68 -6.98 17.41
N ILE A 144 -17.68 -7.67 16.27
CA ILE A 144 -17.47 -7.05 14.94
C ILE A 144 -18.78 -6.70 14.21
N GLY A 145 -19.94 -6.90 14.86
CA GLY A 145 -21.26 -6.50 14.38
C GLY A 145 -21.80 -7.37 13.24
N LEU A 146 -21.58 -8.68 13.29
CA LEU A 146 -22.12 -9.65 12.31
C LEU A 146 -23.14 -10.62 12.92
N ASP A 147 -23.85 -10.22 13.96
CA ASP A 147 -24.94 -11.01 14.54
C ASP A 147 -25.99 -11.39 13.48
N GLY A 148 -26.41 -12.66 13.49
CA GLY A 148 -27.34 -13.22 12.52
C GLY A 148 -26.70 -13.74 11.21
N PHE A 149 -25.39 -13.58 11.02
CA PHE A 149 -24.66 -14.11 9.86
C PHE A 149 -23.81 -15.34 10.16
N GLU A 150 -23.94 -15.95 11.34
CA GLU A 150 -23.09 -17.04 11.84
C GLU A 150 -23.11 -18.27 10.91
N ASN A 151 -24.26 -18.51 10.28
CA ASN A 151 -24.49 -19.64 9.38
C ASN A 151 -24.27 -19.31 7.90
N ALA A 152 -23.98 -18.05 7.55
CA ALA A 152 -23.70 -17.65 6.18
C ALA A 152 -22.34 -18.17 5.71
N TYR A 153 -22.22 -18.44 4.42
CA TYR A 153 -20.96 -18.76 3.76
C TYR A 153 -20.28 -17.49 3.22
N PRO A 154 -18.93 -17.45 3.07
CA PRO A 154 -18.22 -16.26 2.59
C PRO A 154 -18.73 -15.67 1.26
N ARG A 155 -19.26 -16.52 0.37
CA ARG A 155 -19.86 -16.12 -0.91
C ARG A 155 -21.17 -15.33 -0.78
N GLU A 156 -21.82 -15.40 0.38
CA GLU A 156 -23.09 -14.73 0.69
C GLU A 156 -22.87 -13.37 1.36
N LEU A 157 -21.61 -13.00 1.63
CA LEU A 157 -21.21 -11.80 2.35
C LEU A 157 -20.70 -10.72 1.39
N SER A 158 -20.84 -9.44 1.77
CA SER A 158 -20.14 -8.35 1.10
C SER A 158 -18.63 -8.37 1.39
N GLY A 159 -17.83 -7.58 0.67
CA GLY A 159 -16.39 -7.46 0.93
C GLY A 159 -16.08 -7.02 2.37
N GLY A 160 -16.76 -5.98 2.85
CA GLY A 160 -16.60 -5.50 4.23
C GLY A 160 -17.00 -6.54 5.27
N MET A 161 -18.08 -7.29 5.02
CA MET A 161 -18.49 -8.39 5.92
C MET A 161 -17.44 -9.50 5.95
N ARG A 162 -16.88 -9.91 4.80
CA ARG A 162 -15.78 -10.89 4.78
C ARG A 162 -14.57 -10.41 5.56
N GLN A 163 -14.22 -9.13 5.46
CA GLN A 163 -13.10 -8.57 6.23
C GLN A 163 -13.38 -8.58 7.74
N ARG A 164 -14.61 -8.24 8.16
CA ARG A 164 -15.03 -8.36 9.57
C ARG A 164 -14.91 -9.79 10.10
N VAL A 165 -15.24 -10.81 9.29
CA VAL A 165 -15.02 -12.22 9.66
C VAL A 165 -13.52 -12.50 9.83
N GLY A 166 -12.67 -11.94 8.97
CA GLY A 166 -11.21 -11.99 9.12
C GLY A 166 -10.73 -11.42 10.45
N PHE A 167 -11.28 -10.27 10.87
CA PHE A 167 -11.01 -9.68 12.18
C PHE A 167 -11.51 -10.54 13.33
N ALA A 168 -12.75 -11.05 13.30
CA ALA A 168 -13.25 -11.97 14.33
C ALA A 168 -12.34 -13.19 14.48
N ARG A 169 -11.92 -13.80 13.37
CA ARG A 169 -11.00 -14.95 13.39
C ARG A 169 -9.64 -14.61 14.01
N ALA A 170 -9.13 -13.41 13.79
CA ALA A 170 -7.88 -12.96 14.40
C ALA A 170 -8.05 -12.64 15.89
N LEU A 171 -9.15 -11.98 16.28
CA LEU A 171 -9.38 -11.51 17.65
C LEU A 171 -9.82 -12.64 18.61
N VAL A 172 -10.51 -13.66 18.10
CA VAL A 172 -11.08 -14.73 18.94
C VAL A 172 -10.01 -15.51 19.73
N VAL A 173 -8.77 -15.56 19.22
CA VAL A 173 -7.65 -16.25 19.86
C VAL A 173 -6.96 -15.42 20.94
N ASP A 174 -7.45 -14.22 21.26
CA ASP A 174 -6.86 -13.29 22.25
C ASP A 174 -5.38 -13.00 21.97
N PRO A 175 -5.04 -12.44 20.79
CA PRO A 175 -3.65 -12.27 20.40
C PRO A 175 -3.01 -11.09 21.13
N THR A 176 -1.79 -11.27 21.61
CA THR A 176 -0.94 -10.18 22.10
C THR A 176 -0.61 -9.19 20.98
N LEU A 177 -0.30 -9.68 19.79
CA LEU A 177 0.07 -8.87 18.63
C LEU A 177 -0.85 -9.16 17.44
N LEU A 178 -1.53 -8.11 16.96
CA LEU A 178 -2.31 -8.16 15.72
C LEU A 178 -1.50 -7.57 14.56
N LEU A 179 -1.21 -8.41 13.57
CA LEU A 179 -0.56 -8.04 12.32
C LEU A 179 -1.62 -7.85 11.24
N MET A 180 -1.58 -6.75 10.50
CA MET A 180 -2.51 -6.51 9.40
C MET A 180 -1.77 -6.17 8.12
N ASP A 181 -1.97 -6.95 7.07
CA ASP A 181 -1.37 -6.76 5.75
C ASP A 181 -2.39 -6.11 4.81
N GLU A 182 -2.32 -4.79 4.64
CA GLU A 182 -3.26 -4.00 3.82
C GLU A 182 -4.74 -4.38 4.01
N PRO A 183 -5.24 -4.36 5.26
CA PRO A 183 -6.54 -4.94 5.61
C PRO A 183 -7.75 -4.20 5.01
N PHE A 184 -7.54 -3.05 4.36
CA PHE A 184 -8.60 -2.21 3.80
C PHE A 184 -8.49 -2.02 2.28
N SER A 185 -7.42 -2.48 1.63
CA SER A 185 -7.15 -2.15 0.22
C SER A 185 -8.11 -2.81 -0.78
N ALA A 186 -8.71 -3.95 -0.41
CA ALA A 186 -9.66 -4.67 -1.27
C ALA A 186 -11.12 -4.19 -1.12
N LEU A 187 -11.37 -3.10 -0.38
CA LEU A 187 -12.70 -2.60 -0.07
C LEU A 187 -12.99 -1.28 -0.81
N ASP A 188 -14.25 -1.00 -1.09
CA ASP A 188 -14.65 0.34 -1.55
C ASP A 188 -14.41 1.38 -0.44
N VAL A 189 -14.22 2.64 -0.85
CA VAL A 189 -13.80 3.74 0.02
C VAL A 189 -14.69 3.89 1.26
N LEU A 190 -16.02 3.85 1.10
CA LEU A 190 -16.97 4.05 2.21
C LEU A 190 -16.97 2.86 3.17
N THR A 191 -16.92 1.64 2.65
CA THR A 191 -16.81 0.43 3.46
C THR A 191 -15.49 0.40 4.24
N ALA A 192 -14.37 0.73 3.59
CA ALA A 192 -13.05 0.83 4.22
C ALA A 192 -13.03 1.88 5.34
N GLU A 193 -13.62 3.05 5.11
CA GLU A 193 -13.73 4.11 6.12
C GLU A 193 -14.54 3.70 7.35
N THR A 194 -15.71 3.09 7.12
CA THR A 194 -16.56 2.60 8.21
C THR A 194 -15.82 1.54 9.03
N LEU A 195 -15.19 0.58 8.36
CA LEU A 195 -14.47 -0.52 9.01
C LEU A 195 -13.26 -0.05 9.82
N ARG A 196 -12.50 0.93 9.32
CA ARG A 196 -11.39 1.57 10.05
C ARG A 196 -11.87 2.25 11.31
N THR A 197 -12.97 3.00 11.20
CA THR A 197 -13.55 3.73 12.33
C THR A 197 -14.02 2.76 13.42
N ASP A 198 -14.74 1.71 13.04
CA ASP A 198 -15.20 0.69 13.98
C ASP A 198 -14.04 0.01 14.72
N LEU A 199 -12.97 -0.35 14.00
CA LEU A 199 -11.78 -0.95 14.61
C LEU A 199 -11.09 0.02 15.58
N LEU A 200 -10.95 1.30 15.21
CA LEU A 200 -10.36 2.30 16.10
C LEU A 200 -11.23 2.53 17.34
N ASP A 201 -12.55 2.52 17.21
CA ASP A 201 -13.47 2.63 18.34
C ASP A 201 -13.30 1.44 19.29
N LEU A 202 -13.22 0.21 18.77
CA LEU A 202 -12.98 -0.98 19.59
C LEU A 202 -11.60 -0.93 20.29
N TRP A 203 -10.56 -0.42 19.61
CA TRP A 203 -9.21 -0.25 20.16
C TRP A 203 -9.20 0.77 21.29
N THR A 204 -9.71 1.97 21.03
CA THR A 204 -9.67 3.11 21.94
C THR A 204 -10.56 2.91 23.17
N GLN A 205 -11.65 2.14 23.04
CA GLN A 205 -12.50 1.73 24.15
C GLN A 205 -11.91 0.57 24.97
N GLY A 206 -10.78 -0.02 24.56
CA GLY A 206 -10.16 -1.17 25.22
C GLY A 206 -11.02 -2.44 25.15
N ARG A 207 -11.88 -2.56 24.12
CA ARG A 207 -12.78 -3.70 23.93
C ARG A 207 -12.15 -4.83 23.13
N MET A 208 -11.06 -4.56 22.41
CA MET A 208 -10.32 -5.61 21.72
C MET A 208 -9.34 -6.31 22.65
N PRO A 209 -9.29 -7.66 22.61
CA PRO A 209 -8.35 -8.46 23.40
C PRO A 209 -6.97 -8.48 22.74
N ILE A 210 -6.34 -7.30 22.61
CA ILE A 210 -5.04 -7.12 21.94
C ILE A 210 -4.15 -6.13 22.67
N LYS A 211 -2.83 -6.38 22.65
CA LYS A 211 -1.84 -5.51 23.33
C LYS A 211 -1.18 -4.51 22.39
N SER A 212 -0.99 -4.85 21.12
CA SER A 212 -0.43 -3.96 20.11
C SER A 212 -0.82 -4.37 18.69
N VAL A 213 -0.74 -3.42 17.76
CA VAL A 213 -1.07 -3.58 16.36
C VAL A 213 0.10 -3.14 15.49
N LEU A 214 0.46 -3.97 14.51
CA LEU A 214 1.32 -3.57 13.40
C LEU A 214 0.50 -3.64 12.10
N ILE A 215 0.22 -2.49 11.50
CA ILE A 215 -0.50 -2.39 10.23
C ILE A 215 0.46 -2.05 9.11
N VAL A 216 0.41 -2.82 8.03
CA VAL A 216 1.07 -2.52 6.76
C VAL A 216 0.05 -1.83 5.88
N THR A 217 0.43 -0.67 5.35
CA THR A 217 -0.40 0.08 4.41
C THR A 217 0.48 0.82 3.40
N HIS A 218 -0.09 1.10 2.24
CA HIS A 218 0.48 2.03 1.28
C HIS A 218 -0.23 3.40 1.32
N ASN A 219 -1.31 3.54 2.08
CA ASN A 219 -2.07 4.79 2.18
C ASN A 219 -1.54 5.66 3.33
N ILE A 220 -1.04 6.86 3.01
CA ILE A 220 -0.46 7.80 3.99
C ILE A 220 -1.53 8.33 4.94
N GLU A 221 -2.69 8.72 4.41
CA GLU A 221 -3.79 9.27 5.20
C GLU A 221 -4.33 8.20 6.18
N GLU A 222 -4.41 6.94 5.77
CA GLU A 222 -4.74 5.82 6.63
C GLU A 222 -3.72 5.65 7.76
N ALA A 223 -2.42 5.68 7.44
CA ALA A 223 -1.37 5.56 8.45
C ALA A 223 -1.46 6.69 9.48
N VAL A 224 -1.65 7.95 9.04
CA VAL A 224 -1.82 9.11 9.92
C VAL A 224 -3.15 9.07 10.66
N PHE A 225 -4.19 8.46 10.11
CA PHE A 225 -5.47 8.31 10.76
C PHE A 225 -5.45 7.25 11.86
N MET A 226 -4.78 6.11 11.65
CA MET A 226 -4.86 4.97 12.57
C MET A 226 -3.69 4.87 13.56
N CYS A 227 -2.47 5.20 13.13
CA CYS A 227 -1.25 4.77 13.84
C CYS A 227 -0.75 5.82 14.84
N ASP A 228 -0.16 5.39 15.95
CA ASP A 228 0.54 6.26 16.89
C ASP A 228 1.96 6.59 16.41
N ARG A 229 2.57 5.66 15.67
CA ARG A 229 3.87 5.83 15.00
C ARG A 229 3.81 5.23 13.59
N ILE A 230 4.53 5.84 12.67
CA ILE A 230 4.64 5.43 11.27
C ILE A 230 6.11 5.20 10.96
N LEU A 231 6.43 4.00 10.49
CA LEU A 231 7.74 3.60 10.00
C LEU A 231 7.70 3.62 8.48
N VAL A 232 8.54 4.44 7.86
CA VAL A 232 8.63 4.52 6.40
C VAL A 232 9.69 3.53 5.92
N LEU A 233 9.30 2.63 5.02
CA LEU A 233 10.15 1.62 4.40
C LEU A 233 10.55 2.05 2.98
N SER A 234 11.84 2.05 2.64
CA SER A 234 12.29 2.27 1.26
C SER A 234 12.03 1.05 0.38
N SER A 235 12.10 1.22 -0.94
CA SER A 235 12.07 0.12 -1.91
C SER A 235 13.49 -0.23 -2.38
N ASN A 236 13.74 -1.52 -2.67
CA ASN A 236 14.92 -2.06 -3.35
C ASN A 236 16.29 -1.58 -2.82
N PRO A 237 16.74 -2.03 -1.63
CA PRO A 237 16.08 -2.94 -0.70
C PRO A 237 15.21 -2.23 0.37
N GLY A 238 14.36 -3.01 1.03
CA GLY A 238 13.52 -2.57 2.14
C GLY A 238 14.31 -2.31 3.42
N ARG A 239 14.37 -1.04 3.84
CA ARG A 239 14.93 -0.59 5.12
C ARG A 239 14.05 0.48 5.75
N VAL A 240 14.04 0.55 7.08
CA VAL A 240 13.30 1.60 7.81
C VAL A 240 14.12 2.89 7.75
N ILE A 241 13.54 3.95 7.19
CA ILE A 241 14.30 5.15 6.79
C ILE A 241 13.83 6.41 7.51
N ALA A 242 12.62 6.35 8.05
CA ALA A 242 12.09 7.38 8.91
C ALA A 242 11.14 6.74 9.91
N GLU A 243 11.18 7.24 11.13
CA GLU A 243 10.16 7.01 12.13
C GLU A 243 9.47 8.35 12.41
N ILE A 244 8.15 8.36 12.26
CA ILE A 244 7.31 9.54 12.42
C ILE A 244 6.30 9.25 13.52
N LYS A 245 6.33 10.04 14.59
CA LYS A 245 5.34 9.97 15.65
C LYS A 245 4.13 10.81 15.27
N VAL A 246 2.92 10.24 15.35
CA VAL A 246 1.68 10.98 15.11
C VAL A 246 1.31 11.76 16.38
N PRO A 247 1.24 13.10 16.34
CA PRO A 247 1.06 13.92 17.54
C PRO A 247 -0.41 14.02 17.99
N PHE A 248 -1.34 13.38 17.27
CA PHE A 248 -2.79 13.50 17.49
C PHE A 248 -3.34 12.31 18.28
N LYS A 249 -4.18 12.58 19.27
CA LYS A 249 -4.96 11.56 19.96
C LYS A 249 -6.19 11.16 19.14
N HIS A 250 -6.66 9.94 19.33
CA HIS A 250 -7.96 9.49 18.81
C HIS A 250 -9.13 10.11 19.59
N PRO A 251 -10.28 10.37 18.95
CA PRO A 251 -10.53 10.30 17.51
C PRO A 251 -9.87 11.47 16.75
N ARG A 252 -9.34 11.19 15.56
CA ARG A 252 -8.62 12.18 14.73
C ARG A 252 -9.54 12.82 13.69
N ASN A 253 -9.34 14.11 13.42
CA ASN A 253 -10.08 14.84 12.40
C ASN A 253 -9.23 15.03 11.13
N ARG A 254 -9.61 14.38 10.03
CA ARG A 254 -8.93 14.50 8.72
C ARG A 254 -8.98 15.90 8.12
N LEU A 255 -9.95 16.71 8.53
CA LEU A 255 -10.08 18.11 8.07
C LEU A 255 -9.19 19.08 8.85
N ASP A 256 -8.53 18.63 9.93
CA ASP A 256 -7.62 19.47 10.69
C ASP A 256 -6.40 19.86 9.83
N PRO A 257 -6.08 21.15 9.68
CA PRO A 257 -4.89 21.58 8.95
C PRO A 257 -3.59 20.95 9.45
N ALA A 258 -3.47 20.65 10.75
CA ALA A 258 -2.29 19.98 11.30
C ALA A 258 -2.19 18.52 10.83
N PHE A 259 -3.32 17.83 10.70
CA PHE A 259 -3.38 16.47 10.16
C PHE A 259 -2.88 16.46 8.71
N ARG A 260 -3.41 17.36 7.88
CA ARG A 260 -3.03 17.48 6.46
C ARG A 260 -1.55 17.79 6.28
N ARG A 261 -1.02 18.75 7.05
CA ARG A 261 0.42 19.04 7.04
C ARG A 261 1.28 17.82 7.34
N LEU A 262 0.86 16.96 8.27
CA LEU A 262 1.60 15.74 8.57
C LEU A 262 1.55 14.75 7.39
N VAL A 263 0.41 14.62 6.73
CA VAL A 263 0.28 13.84 5.50
C VAL A 263 1.23 14.38 4.43
N ASP A 264 1.24 15.70 4.20
CA ASP A 264 2.10 16.38 3.23
C ASP A 264 3.60 16.20 3.57
N ASP A 265 3.97 16.28 4.85
CA ASP A 265 5.35 16.08 5.32
C ASP A 265 5.82 14.63 5.09
N ILE A 266 4.96 13.64 5.37
CA ILE A 266 5.28 12.23 5.14
C ILE A 266 5.41 11.96 3.64
N TYR A 267 4.49 12.51 2.86
CA TYR A 267 4.56 12.50 1.40
C TYR A 267 5.88 13.09 0.90
N ALA A 268 6.27 14.28 1.36
CA ALA A 268 7.52 14.92 0.95
C ALA A 268 8.74 14.04 1.30
N LYS A 269 8.72 13.32 2.43
CA LYS A 269 9.80 12.40 2.80
C LYS A 269 9.86 11.14 1.93
N MET A 270 8.70 10.59 1.55
CA MET A 270 8.64 9.44 0.66
C MET A 270 9.11 9.78 -0.77
N THR A 271 9.04 11.06 -1.15
CA THR A 271 9.32 11.53 -2.51
C THR A 271 10.67 12.22 -2.66
N ALA A 272 11.13 12.92 -1.62
CA ALA A 272 12.42 13.60 -1.61
C ALA A 272 13.60 12.63 -1.79
N ARG A 273 13.45 11.36 -1.39
CA ARG A 273 14.50 10.36 -1.59
C ARG A 273 14.65 9.92 -3.04
N GLN A 274 13.60 10.08 -3.86
CA GLN A 274 13.72 9.95 -5.31
C GLN A 274 14.51 11.12 -5.89
N LYS A 275 14.41 12.35 -5.34
CA LYS A 275 15.14 13.50 -5.91
C LYS A 275 16.66 13.30 -6.00
N ASP A 276 17.29 12.48 -5.15
CA ASP A 276 18.73 12.21 -5.26
C ASP A 276 19.09 11.05 -6.23
N GLU A 277 18.16 10.15 -6.56
CA GLU A 277 18.40 9.03 -7.49
C GLU A 277 17.76 9.20 -8.88
N THR A 278 16.57 9.81 -8.96
CA THR A 278 15.79 9.96 -10.20
C THR A 278 15.93 11.33 -10.89
N THR A 279 16.58 12.34 -10.28
CA THR A 279 16.77 13.63 -10.99
C THR A 279 17.79 13.59 -12.14
N LYS A 280 18.48 12.46 -12.41
CA LYS A 280 19.43 12.39 -13.54
C LYS A 280 19.52 11.08 -14.34
N LYS A 281 18.84 9.99 -13.97
CA LYS A 281 18.86 8.75 -14.77
C LYS A 281 17.49 8.52 -15.42
N GLY A 282 17.48 8.49 -16.76
CA GLY A 282 16.31 8.04 -17.51
C GLY A 282 15.98 6.58 -17.21
N LEU A 283 14.79 6.12 -17.59
CA LEU A 283 14.42 4.71 -17.47
C LEU A 283 15.45 3.83 -18.20
N GLU A 284 15.80 2.70 -17.59
CA GLU A 284 16.57 1.64 -18.21
C GLU A 284 15.63 0.54 -18.73
N LEU A 285 16.15 -0.40 -19.53
CA LEU A 285 15.32 -1.46 -20.15
C LEU A 285 14.55 -2.30 -19.12
N HIS A 286 15.11 -2.47 -17.93
CA HIS A 286 14.62 -3.36 -16.88
C HIS A 286 14.07 -2.58 -15.68
N SER A 287 13.77 -1.29 -15.84
CA SER A 287 13.09 -0.51 -14.82
C SER A 287 11.65 -1.01 -14.65
N TRP A 288 11.23 -1.27 -13.41
CA TRP A 288 9.83 -1.59 -13.11
C TRP A 288 8.92 -0.42 -13.50
N LEU A 289 7.77 -0.73 -14.08
CA LEU A 289 6.78 0.26 -14.50
C LEU A 289 5.43 -0.08 -13.85
N PRO A 290 4.80 0.87 -13.13
CA PRO A 290 3.50 0.64 -12.54
C PRO A 290 2.42 0.55 -13.62
N HIS A 291 1.41 -0.28 -13.37
CA HIS A 291 0.27 -0.38 -14.26
C HIS A 291 -0.66 0.85 -14.11
N VAL A 292 -0.53 1.81 -15.03
CA VAL A 292 -1.36 3.03 -15.07
C VAL A 292 -2.17 3.11 -16.35
N SER A 293 -3.46 3.44 -16.25
CA SER A 293 -4.32 3.60 -17.44
C SER A 293 -3.99 4.90 -18.22
N THR A 294 -4.03 4.83 -19.54
CA THR A 294 -3.83 6.00 -20.42
C THR A 294 -4.93 7.04 -20.28
N ASN A 295 -6.16 6.61 -19.99
CA ASN A 295 -7.28 7.51 -19.71
C ASN A 295 -7.03 8.35 -18.45
N LEU A 296 -6.47 7.74 -17.41
CA LEU A 296 -6.14 8.45 -16.17
C LEU A 296 -5.00 9.45 -16.39
N MET A 297 -3.96 9.07 -17.15
CA MET A 297 -2.89 9.98 -17.55
C MET A 297 -3.41 11.17 -18.35
N ALA A 298 -4.23 10.92 -19.38
CA ALA A 298 -4.82 11.96 -20.20
C ALA A 298 -5.74 12.87 -19.38
N GLY A 299 -6.60 12.31 -18.54
CA GLY A 299 -7.50 13.07 -17.67
C GLY A 299 -6.75 13.95 -16.66
N LEU A 300 -5.64 13.46 -16.10
CA LEU A 300 -4.78 14.28 -15.23
C LEU A 300 -4.13 15.44 -15.99
N ILE A 301 -3.62 15.21 -17.20
CA ILE A 301 -3.06 16.28 -18.06
C ILE A 301 -4.13 17.33 -18.37
N GLU A 302 -5.33 16.90 -18.79
CA GLU A 302 -6.44 17.79 -19.11
C GLU A 302 -6.87 18.62 -17.90
N MET A 303 -7.06 17.98 -16.74
CA MET A 303 -7.46 18.66 -15.53
C MET A 303 -6.40 19.67 -15.09
N LEU A 304 -5.12 19.32 -15.13
CA LEU A 304 -4.04 20.25 -14.83
C LEU A 304 -4.00 21.42 -15.80
N ALA A 305 -4.25 21.21 -17.08
CA ALA A 305 -4.22 22.26 -18.10
C ALA A 305 -5.40 23.24 -17.94
N ALA A 306 -6.56 22.76 -17.49
CA ALA A 306 -7.76 23.55 -17.30
C ALA A 306 -7.68 24.49 -16.08
N ALA A 307 -8.60 25.47 -16.02
CA ALA A 307 -8.82 26.25 -14.81
C ALA A 307 -9.40 25.35 -13.69
N PRO A 308 -9.00 25.52 -12.42
CA PRO A 308 -8.17 26.60 -11.87
C PRO A 308 -6.65 26.37 -11.89
N TYR A 309 -6.17 25.23 -12.40
CA TYR A 309 -4.79 24.77 -12.19
C TYR A 309 -3.78 25.36 -13.18
N HIS A 310 -4.16 25.65 -14.42
CA HIS A 310 -3.32 26.35 -15.40
C HIS A 310 -1.89 25.76 -15.58
N GLY A 311 -1.80 24.44 -15.48
CA GLY A 311 -0.59 23.64 -15.64
C GLY A 311 0.20 23.40 -14.36
N ARG A 312 -0.34 23.75 -13.18
CA ARG A 312 0.27 23.45 -11.87
C ARG A 312 -0.81 23.16 -10.84
N ALA A 313 -0.63 22.11 -10.06
CA ALA A 313 -1.42 21.87 -8.86
C ALA A 313 -0.58 21.26 -7.75
N ASP A 314 -1.01 21.51 -6.52
CA ASP A 314 -0.65 20.69 -5.37
C ASP A 314 -1.26 19.29 -5.56
N MET A 315 -0.46 18.23 -5.36
CA MET A 315 -0.88 16.84 -5.60
C MET A 315 -2.10 16.43 -4.74
N PRO A 316 -2.12 16.71 -3.42
CA PRO A 316 -3.32 16.51 -2.60
C PRO A 316 -4.57 17.29 -3.05
N GLU A 317 -4.40 18.48 -3.62
CA GLU A 317 -5.52 19.24 -4.16
C GLU A 317 -6.14 18.58 -5.40
N ILE A 318 -5.31 18.17 -6.37
CA ILE A 318 -5.81 17.57 -7.60
C ILE A 318 -6.31 16.14 -7.40
N ALA A 319 -5.74 15.37 -6.47
CA ALA A 319 -6.25 14.05 -6.09
C ALA A 319 -7.72 14.15 -5.62
N ARG A 320 -8.03 15.15 -4.78
CA ARG A 320 -9.41 15.43 -4.34
C ARG A 320 -10.35 15.76 -5.49
N SER A 321 -9.90 16.57 -6.45
CA SER A 321 -10.70 16.93 -7.63
C SER A 321 -10.96 15.75 -8.57
N LEU A 322 -10.06 14.77 -8.59
CA LEU A 322 -10.21 13.53 -9.35
C LEU A 322 -10.95 12.43 -8.57
N HIS A 323 -11.34 12.68 -7.31
CA HIS A 323 -11.87 11.67 -6.39
C HIS A 323 -10.94 10.45 -6.23
N LEU A 324 -9.64 10.71 -6.22
CA LEU A 324 -8.59 9.72 -6.01
C LEU A 324 -7.93 9.94 -4.66
N GLU A 325 -7.39 8.88 -4.07
CA GLU A 325 -6.44 9.00 -2.99
C GLU A 325 -5.12 9.59 -3.52
N VAL A 326 -4.40 10.34 -2.70
CA VAL A 326 -3.12 10.96 -3.12
C VAL A 326 -2.11 9.91 -3.58
N ASP A 327 -2.15 8.72 -2.97
CA ASP A 327 -1.27 7.61 -3.29
C ASP A 327 -1.59 6.95 -4.64
N ASP A 328 -2.84 6.97 -5.09
CA ASP A 328 -3.25 6.47 -6.42
C ASP A 328 -2.78 7.40 -7.54
N LEU A 329 -2.61 8.69 -7.23
CA LEU A 329 -2.11 9.68 -8.18
C LEU A 329 -0.60 9.57 -8.40
N PHE A 330 0.11 8.96 -7.44
CA PHE A 330 1.57 8.90 -7.44
C PHE A 330 2.15 8.15 -8.65
N PRO A 331 1.71 6.92 -8.94
CA PRO A 331 2.18 6.18 -10.11
C PRO A 331 1.86 6.93 -11.41
N VAL A 332 0.73 7.64 -11.47
CA VAL A 332 0.34 8.43 -12.63
C VAL A 332 1.32 9.59 -12.86
N ALA A 333 1.61 10.36 -11.81
CA ALA A 333 2.53 11.48 -11.86
C ALA A 333 3.96 11.02 -12.21
N GLU A 334 4.41 9.90 -11.65
CA GLU A 334 5.71 9.30 -11.93
C GLU A 334 5.83 8.86 -13.41
N VAL A 335 4.81 8.17 -13.94
CA VAL A 335 4.77 7.77 -15.36
C VAL A 335 4.72 8.99 -16.27
N LEU A 336 3.90 10.00 -15.96
CA LEU A 336 3.87 11.25 -16.72
C LEU A 336 5.22 11.97 -16.71
N GLN A 337 5.94 11.94 -15.59
CA GLN A 337 7.29 12.50 -15.51
C GLN A 337 8.29 11.70 -16.35
N HIS A 338 8.26 10.37 -16.28
CA HIS A 338 9.11 9.54 -17.11
C HIS A 338 8.85 9.71 -18.60
N LEU A 339 7.58 9.84 -19.00
CA LEU A 339 7.18 10.14 -20.36
C LEU A 339 7.48 11.60 -20.77
N GLY A 340 7.95 12.45 -19.85
CA GLY A 340 8.29 13.84 -20.15
C GLY A 340 7.07 14.75 -20.35
N PHE A 341 5.92 14.36 -19.81
CA PHE A 341 4.69 15.17 -19.79
C PHE A 341 4.55 15.99 -18.51
N ALA A 342 5.08 15.54 -17.38
CA ALA A 342 5.03 16.27 -16.12
C ALA A 342 6.41 16.44 -15.48
N ASP A 343 6.52 17.39 -14.56
CA ASP A 343 7.59 17.47 -13.58
C ASP A 343 6.95 17.45 -12.18
N VAL A 344 7.44 16.62 -11.27
CA VAL A 344 7.00 16.61 -9.87
C VAL A 344 8.06 17.25 -9.00
N ARG A 345 7.71 18.31 -8.25
CA ARG A 345 8.66 19.03 -7.39
C ARG A 345 7.96 19.45 -6.09
N GLU A 346 8.49 19.00 -4.97
CA GLU A 346 8.06 19.45 -3.62
C GLU A 346 6.56 19.21 -3.34
N GLY A 347 5.99 18.15 -3.93
CA GLY A 347 4.56 17.82 -3.80
C GLY A 347 3.64 18.53 -4.78
N ASP A 348 4.18 19.43 -5.60
CA ASP A 348 3.48 19.98 -6.75
C ASP A 348 3.76 19.16 -8.02
N ILE A 349 2.76 19.08 -8.89
CA ILE A 349 2.90 18.59 -10.26
C ILE A 349 2.78 19.75 -11.26
N PHE A 350 3.69 19.77 -12.22
CA PHE A 350 3.79 20.80 -13.25
C PHE A 350 3.68 20.15 -14.64
N LEU A 351 2.84 20.72 -15.51
CA LEU A 351 2.83 20.30 -16.91
C LEU A 351 4.04 20.86 -17.65
N THR A 352 4.73 19.99 -18.35
CA THR A 352 5.77 20.35 -19.32
C THR A 352 5.16 21.02 -20.56
N PRO A 353 5.95 21.70 -21.42
CA PRO A 353 5.45 22.26 -22.66
C PRO A 353 4.76 21.24 -23.58
N PRO A 354 5.30 20.02 -23.81
CA PRO A 354 4.60 19.00 -24.58
C PRO A 354 3.22 18.63 -24.01
N ALA A 355 3.07 18.52 -22.68
CA ALA A 355 1.79 18.16 -22.07
C ALA A 355 0.72 19.24 -22.20
N ARG A 356 1.11 20.52 -22.23
CA ARG A 356 0.16 21.61 -22.49
C ARG A 356 -0.41 21.53 -23.90
N VAL A 357 0.44 21.21 -24.88
CA VAL A 357 0.03 20.97 -26.26
C VAL A 357 -0.82 19.70 -26.37
N PHE A 358 -0.43 18.63 -25.66
CA PHE A 358 -1.20 17.39 -25.57
C PHE A 358 -2.65 17.63 -25.12
N ALA A 359 -2.86 18.50 -24.13
CA ALA A 359 -4.19 18.82 -23.62
C ALA A 359 -5.11 19.45 -24.68
N GLU A 360 -4.55 20.23 -25.62
CA GLU A 360 -5.29 20.91 -26.68
C GLU A 360 -5.56 20.03 -27.90
N PHE A 361 -4.85 18.90 -28.03
CA PHE A 361 -4.94 18.00 -29.17
C PHE A 361 -6.20 17.15 -29.19
N GLY A 362 -6.63 16.82 -30.41
CA GLY A 362 -7.64 15.79 -30.67
C GLY A 362 -7.10 14.38 -30.41
N THR A 363 -7.99 13.39 -30.49
CA THR A 363 -7.67 12.00 -30.14
C THR A 363 -6.50 11.43 -30.92
N GLN A 364 -6.40 11.69 -32.23
CA GLN A 364 -5.36 11.09 -33.07
C GLN A 364 -4.00 11.74 -32.81
N GLU A 365 -3.96 13.06 -32.70
CA GLU A 365 -2.75 13.84 -32.44
C GLU A 365 -2.16 13.50 -31.06
N ARG A 366 -3.03 13.26 -30.06
CA ARG A 366 -2.61 12.75 -28.74
C ARG A 366 -1.95 11.38 -28.82
N LYS A 367 -2.54 10.43 -29.56
CA LYS A 367 -1.93 9.10 -29.75
C LYS A 367 -0.55 9.20 -30.38
N MET A 368 -0.40 10.03 -31.41
CA MET A 368 0.89 10.24 -32.08
C MET A 368 1.94 10.84 -31.14
N MET A 369 1.59 11.88 -30.39
CA MET A 369 2.50 12.49 -29.41
C MET A 369 2.86 11.50 -28.29
N PHE A 370 1.88 10.75 -27.79
CA PHE A 370 2.11 9.73 -26.77
C PHE A 370 3.03 8.62 -27.30
N ALA A 371 2.86 8.18 -28.55
CA ALA A 371 3.73 7.20 -29.20
C ALA A 371 5.18 7.67 -29.30
N GLU A 372 5.39 8.93 -29.70
CA GLU A 372 6.73 9.53 -29.76
C GLU A 372 7.40 9.52 -28.39
N HIS A 373 6.70 10.02 -27.37
CA HIS A 373 7.21 10.08 -26.00
C HIS A 373 7.45 8.69 -25.41
N LEU A 374 6.54 7.73 -25.63
CA LEU A 374 6.66 6.34 -25.17
C LEU A 374 7.92 5.69 -25.75
N LEU A 375 8.14 5.78 -27.06
CA LEU A 375 9.32 5.19 -27.71
C LEU A 375 10.62 5.90 -27.35
N ARG A 376 10.57 7.20 -27.04
CA ARG A 376 11.74 7.97 -26.65
C ARG A 376 12.17 7.70 -25.21
N HIS A 377 11.20 7.56 -24.31
CA HIS A 377 11.45 7.56 -22.87
C HIS A 377 11.31 6.20 -22.19
N VAL A 378 10.64 5.22 -22.82
CA VAL A 378 10.45 3.87 -22.26
C VAL A 378 11.24 2.85 -23.12
N PRO A 379 12.43 2.43 -22.69
CA PRO A 379 13.29 1.58 -23.51
C PRO A 379 12.68 0.22 -23.82
N LEU A 380 11.85 -0.33 -22.93
CA LEU A 380 11.13 -1.59 -23.18
C LEU A 380 10.17 -1.49 -24.36
N ALA A 381 9.41 -0.39 -24.46
CA ALA A 381 8.51 -0.14 -25.60
C ALA A 381 9.32 -0.02 -26.91
N ALA A 382 10.43 0.73 -26.88
CA ALA A 382 11.34 0.86 -28.01
C ALA A 382 11.96 -0.49 -28.43
N ARG A 383 12.31 -1.33 -27.44
CA ARG A 383 12.87 -2.67 -27.64
C ARG A 383 11.87 -3.60 -28.31
N ILE A 384 10.63 -3.65 -27.83
CA ILE A 384 9.55 -4.44 -28.44
C ILE A 384 9.37 -4.02 -29.89
N LYS A 385 9.18 -2.72 -30.15
CA LYS A 385 9.01 -2.20 -31.52
C LYS A 385 10.20 -2.53 -32.43
N LYS A 386 11.43 -2.40 -31.92
CA LYS A 386 12.64 -2.76 -32.66
C LYS A 386 12.67 -4.24 -33.04
N VAL A 387 12.38 -5.14 -32.10
CA VAL A 387 12.34 -6.60 -32.36
C VAL A 387 11.29 -6.95 -33.40
N LEU A 388 10.11 -6.32 -33.35
CA LEU A 388 9.07 -6.54 -34.36
C LEU A 388 9.51 -6.04 -35.74
N ASN A 389 10.14 -4.86 -35.83
CA ASN A 389 10.65 -4.32 -37.09
C ASN A 389 11.75 -5.21 -37.72
N GLU A 390 12.63 -5.79 -36.91
CA GLU A 390 13.75 -6.62 -37.37
C GLU A 390 13.33 -8.03 -37.81
N ARG A 391 12.14 -8.49 -37.38
CA ARG A 391 11.65 -9.84 -37.70
C ARG A 391 10.89 -9.87 -39.02
N PRO A 392 11.17 -10.84 -39.91
CA PRO A 392 10.49 -10.94 -41.21
C PRO A 392 8.96 -11.08 -41.13
N GLY A 393 8.45 -11.64 -40.03
CA GLY A 393 7.01 -11.81 -39.79
C GLY A 393 6.41 -10.80 -38.82
N HIS A 394 7.17 -9.76 -38.44
CA HIS A 394 6.76 -8.71 -37.51
C HIS A 394 6.05 -9.19 -36.24
N ARG A 395 6.43 -10.37 -35.74
CA ARG A 395 5.77 -11.08 -34.64
C ARG A 395 6.78 -11.60 -33.61
N ALA A 396 6.45 -11.46 -32.34
CA ALA A 396 7.26 -11.99 -31.24
C ALA A 396 6.39 -12.47 -30.07
N PRO A 397 6.72 -13.61 -29.43
CA PRO A 397 5.99 -14.10 -28.27
C PRO A 397 6.28 -13.26 -27.02
N ARG A 398 5.30 -13.14 -26.11
CA ARG A 398 5.39 -12.45 -24.81
C ARG A 398 6.57 -12.93 -23.98
N VAL A 399 6.66 -14.25 -23.84
CA VAL A 399 7.67 -14.97 -23.03
C VAL A 399 9.09 -14.49 -23.32
N ARG A 400 9.39 -14.05 -24.54
CA ARG A 400 10.71 -13.50 -24.88
C ARG A 400 11.05 -12.26 -24.05
N PHE A 401 10.13 -11.30 -23.98
CA PHE A 401 10.36 -10.04 -23.29
C PHE A 401 10.22 -10.21 -21.78
N GLU A 402 9.33 -11.10 -21.36
CA GLU A 402 9.14 -11.48 -19.96
C GLU A 402 10.41 -12.10 -19.39
N GLN A 403 11.03 -13.07 -20.07
CA GLN A 403 12.32 -13.63 -19.67
C GLN A 403 13.44 -12.59 -19.62
N GLU A 404 13.50 -11.68 -20.59
CA GLU A 404 14.47 -10.57 -20.59
C GLU A 404 14.26 -9.64 -19.36
N LEU A 405 13.04 -9.52 -18.82
CA LEU A 405 12.74 -8.74 -17.61
C LEU A 405 12.96 -9.54 -16.32
N GLU A 406 12.61 -10.83 -16.29
CA GLU A 406 12.77 -11.74 -15.14
C GLU A 406 14.23 -11.90 -14.69
N ASP A 407 15.18 -11.68 -15.60
CA ASP A 407 16.61 -11.59 -15.29
C ASP A 407 16.90 -10.50 -14.23
N PHE A 408 16.08 -9.46 -14.15
CA PHE A 408 16.29 -8.29 -13.28
C PHE A 408 15.14 -8.01 -12.29
N LEU A 409 13.91 -8.38 -12.64
CA LEU A 409 12.69 -8.13 -11.87
C LEU A 409 12.11 -9.44 -11.30
N SER A 410 11.31 -9.37 -10.23
CA SER A 410 10.53 -10.55 -9.80
C SER A 410 9.48 -10.91 -10.86
N ASP A 411 9.05 -12.16 -10.91
CA ASP A 411 8.07 -12.65 -11.88
C ASP A 411 6.83 -11.75 -11.94
N SER A 412 6.26 -11.42 -10.77
CA SER A 412 5.12 -10.50 -10.66
C SER A 412 5.40 -9.08 -11.16
N ALA A 413 6.64 -8.58 -10.96
CA ALA A 413 7.03 -7.24 -11.37
C ALA A 413 7.36 -7.17 -12.87
N ALA A 414 7.90 -8.25 -13.44
CA ALA A 414 8.10 -8.42 -14.87
C ALA A 414 6.76 -8.46 -15.61
N GLU A 415 5.81 -9.26 -15.10
CA GLU A 415 4.44 -9.35 -15.62
C GLU A 415 3.74 -7.99 -15.61
N GLU A 416 3.74 -7.30 -14.45
CA GLU A 416 3.13 -5.97 -14.30
C GLU A 416 3.75 -4.92 -15.22
N THR A 417 5.08 -4.92 -15.35
CA THR A 417 5.82 -3.99 -16.22
C THR A 417 5.47 -4.24 -17.70
N LEU A 418 5.39 -5.50 -18.11
CA LEU A 418 5.07 -5.86 -19.48
C LEU A 418 3.63 -5.51 -19.83
N ASP A 419 2.68 -5.73 -18.91
CA ASP A 419 1.28 -5.36 -19.07
C ASP A 419 1.08 -3.85 -19.16
N ALA A 420 1.81 -3.07 -18.35
CA ALA A 420 1.83 -1.62 -18.45
C ALA A 420 2.25 -1.17 -19.87
N VAL A 421 3.36 -1.70 -20.38
CA VAL A 421 3.87 -1.36 -21.73
C VAL A 421 2.94 -1.87 -22.83
N ILE A 422 2.30 -3.02 -22.68
CA ILE A 422 1.29 -3.52 -23.62
C ILE A 422 0.12 -2.54 -23.71
N ASN A 423 -0.41 -2.09 -22.57
CA ASN A 423 -1.55 -1.18 -22.53
C ASN A 423 -1.21 0.18 -23.11
N TRP A 424 -0.04 0.73 -22.77
CA TRP A 424 0.44 1.98 -23.35
C TRP A 424 0.71 1.85 -24.84
N GLY A 425 1.30 0.72 -25.26
CA GLY A 425 1.64 0.46 -26.66
C GLY A 425 0.42 0.28 -27.56
N ARG A 426 -0.64 -0.36 -27.05
CA ARG A 426 -1.96 -0.48 -27.71
C ARG A 426 -2.61 0.89 -27.88
N TYR A 427 -2.64 1.71 -26.82
CA TYR A 427 -3.18 3.07 -26.90
C TYR A 427 -2.42 3.95 -27.90
N ALA A 428 -1.09 3.82 -27.91
CA ALA A 428 -0.19 4.55 -28.79
C ALA A 428 -0.15 4.03 -30.23
N GLU A 429 -0.80 2.89 -30.50
CA GLU A 429 -0.75 2.19 -31.79
C GLU A 429 0.70 2.00 -32.26
N ILE A 430 1.62 1.58 -31.38
CA ILE A 430 3.02 1.28 -31.76
C ILE A 430 3.25 -0.20 -32.06
N PHE A 431 2.37 -1.06 -31.58
CA PHE A 431 2.25 -2.49 -31.87
C PHE A 431 0.87 -2.98 -31.40
N SER A 432 0.48 -4.16 -31.89
CA SER A 432 -0.63 -4.96 -31.39
C SER A 432 -0.14 -6.04 -30.44
N TYR A 433 -1.04 -6.53 -29.58
CA TYR A 433 -0.81 -7.68 -28.72
C TYR A 433 -2.09 -8.53 -28.66
N ASN A 434 -1.98 -9.85 -28.76
CA ASN A 434 -3.09 -10.78 -28.65
C ASN A 434 -3.01 -11.55 -27.32
N ASP A 435 -3.99 -11.36 -26.45
CA ASP A 435 -3.99 -11.97 -25.11
C ASP A 435 -4.20 -13.49 -25.12
N GLN A 436 -4.79 -14.06 -26.18
CA GLN A 436 -5.02 -15.51 -26.28
C GLN A 436 -3.79 -16.27 -26.77
N THR A 437 -3.05 -15.67 -27.69
CA THR A 437 -1.86 -16.29 -28.28
C THR A 437 -0.56 -15.79 -27.67
N GLU A 438 -0.63 -14.74 -26.85
CA GLU A 438 0.51 -14.06 -26.22
C GLU A 438 1.55 -13.60 -27.24
N ILE A 439 1.09 -13.05 -28.37
CA ILE A 439 1.93 -12.61 -29.48
C ILE A 439 1.79 -11.10 -29.68
N PHE A 440 2.93 -10.43 -29.77
CA PHE A 440 3.06 -9.07 -30.28
C PHE A 440 3.11 -9.07 -31.82
N SER A 441 2.49 -8.09 -32.47
CA SER A 441 2.49 -7.92 -33.94
C SER A 441 2.48 -6.46 -34.38
N LEU A 442 2.82 -6.17 -35.64
CA LEU A 442 2.61 -4.85 -36.28
C LEU A 442 1.41 -4.80 -37.25
N GLU A 443 0.84 -5.96 -37.59
CA GLU A 443 -0.13 -6.10 -38.68
C GLU A 443 -1.50 -5.42 -38.45
N ASP A 444 -1.80 -4.88 -37.26
CA ASP A 444 -2.99 -4.04 -37.02
C ASP A 444 -2.67 -2.55 -36.76
N VAL A 445 -1.40 -2.13 -36.89
CA VAL A 445 -0.96 -0.74 -36.72
C VAL A 445 -0.84 0.00 -38.06
N GLU A 446 -0.56 -0.74 -39.13
CA GLU A 446 -0.54 -0.22 -40.50
C GLU A 446 -1.94 -0.33 -41.13
N SER A 447 -2.85 0.60 -40.79
CA SER A 447 -4.09 0.80 -41.56
C SER A 447 -4.37 2.25 -41.89
#